data_AF-A0A3B6MIB1-F1
#
_entry.id   AF-A0A3B6MIB1-F1
#
_cell.length_a   1.000
_cell.length_b   1.000
_cell.length_c   1.000
_cell.angle_alpha   90.00
_cell.angle_beta   90.00
_cell.angle_gamma   90.00
#
_symmetry.space_group_name_H-M   'P 1'
#
loop_
_entity.id
_entity.type
_entity.pdbx_description
1 polymer ?
#
loop_
_entity_poly.entity_id
_entity_poly.type
_entity_poly.pdbx_seq_one_letter_code
_entity_poly.pdbx_strand_id
1 'polypeptide(L)'
;MKMAPSLVRLYAQMPEPKYVIAMGAYTITGGMFNRDSYSTVRGVDKLIPVDVYLPGCPPKPKAVIDALTKLRKKISREIVEDRTLSQNKNRCFTTSHKLYVRRSTHTGTYEQELLYQSPSTLDISSETFFKSKSSVPSYKLVN
;
A
#
# COMPACT_ATOMS: atom_id res chain seq x y z
N MET A 1 -1.03 3.82 4.76
CA MET A 1 0.04 4.60 4.11
C MET A 1 1.08 3.73 3.38
N LYS A 2 0.71 2.54 2.88
CA LYS A 2 1.65 1.55 2.31
C LYS A 2 2.26 1.95 0.95
N MET A 3 1.50 2.65 0.11
CA MET A 3 1.89 2.98 -1.27
C MET A 3 2.72 4.26 -1.41
N ALA A 4 2.71 5.15 -0.40
CA ALA A 4 3.41 6.43 -0.46
C ALA A 4 4.91 6.33 -0.82
N PRO A 5 5.74 5.48 -0.18
CA PRO A 5 7.16 5.38 -0.53
C PRO A 5 7.39 4.78 -1.93
N SER A 6 6.55 3.82 -2.34
CA SER A 6 6.64 3.22 -3.67
C SER A 6 6.34 4.24 -4.77
N LEU A 7 5.37 5.13 -4.57
CA LEU A 7 5.04 6.20 -5.51
C LEU A 7 6.21 7.18 -5.68
N VAL A 8 6.84 7.61 -4.57
CA VAL A 8 8.02 8.49 -4.63
C VAL A 8 9.17 7.82 -5.37
N ARG A 9 9.39 6.53 -5.13
CA ARG A 9 10.39 5.74 -5.85
C ARG A 9 10.13 5.68 -7.35
N LEU A 10 8.89 5.45 -7.76
CA LEU A 10 8.50 5.47 -9.18
C LEU A 10 8.78 6.83 -9.82
N TYR A 11 8.41 7.92 -9.14
CA TYR A 11 8.69 9.28 -9.62
C TYR A 11 10.19 9.57 -9.74
N ALA A 12 11.01 9.06 -8.82
CA ALA A 12 12.46 9.21 -8.85
C ALA A 12 13.12 8.41 -10.00
N GLN A 13 12.51 7.31 -10.43
CA GLN A 13 13.02 6.46 -11.52
C GLN A 13 12.69 7.00 -12.92
N MET A 14 11.82 8.00 -13.05
CA MET A 14 11.48 8.62 -14.33
C MET A 14 12.53 9.65 -14.78
N PRO A 15 12.91 9.67 -16.08
CA PRO A 15 13.83 10.67 -16.61
C PRO A 15 13.20 12.07 -16.64
N GLU A 16 14.06 13.10 -16.60
CA GLU A 16 13.64 14.48 -16.87
C GLU A 16 13.51 14.71 -18.39
N PRO A 17 12.50 15.46 -18.87
CA PRO A 17 11.42 16.15 -18.16
C PRO A 17 10.24 15.24 -17.80
N LYS A 18 9.69 15.39 -16.59
CA LYS A 18 8.54 14.62 -16.09
C LYS A 18 7.45 15.54 -15.57
N TYR A 19 6.20 15.16 -15.82
CA TYR A 19 5.03 15.93 -15.40
C TYR A 19 4.03 15.03 -14.68
N VAL A 20 3.37 15.56 -13.66
CA VAL A 20 2.42 14.83 -12.81
C VAL A 20 1.05 15.50 -12.88
N ILE A 21 0.02 14.72 -13.21
CA ILE A 21 -1.37 15.14 -13.13
C ILE A 21 -2.02 14.48 -11.91
N ALA A 22 -2.53 15.28 -10.97
CA ALA A 22 -3.33 14.77 -9.86
C ALA A 22 -4.79 14.60 -10.32
N MET A 23 -5.21 13.35 -10.48
CA MET A 23 -6.54 12.99 -10.97
C MET A 23 -7.47 12.58 -9.83
N GLY A 24 -8.58 13.29 -9.71
CA GLY A 24 -9.68 13.01 -8.79
C GLY A 24 -9.50 13.55 -7.37
N ALA A 25 -10.60 13.71 -6.64
CA ALA A 25 -10.62 14.34 -5.31
C ALA A 25 -9.70 13.64 -4.29
N TYR A 26 -9.50 12.33 -4.42
CA TYR A 26 -8.64 11.54 -3.54
C TYR A 26 -7.15 11.89 -3.67
N THR A 27 -6.66 12.19 -4.88
CA THR A 27 -5.25 12.54 -5.09
C THR A 27 -4.97 14.00 -4.76
N ILE A 28 -5.98 14.88 -4.82
CA ILE A 28 -5.81 16.31 -4.54
C ILE A 28 -5.87 16.58 -3.03
N THR A 29 -6.93 16.14 -2.34
CA THR A 29 -7.16 16.46 -0.92
C THR A 29 -7.36 15.23 -0.04
N GLY A 30 -7.36 14.02 -0.59
CA GLY A 30 -7.78 12.80 0.11
C GLY A 30 -9.28 12.50 -0.02
N GLY A 31 -10.05 13.36 -0.71
CA GLY A 31 -11.47 13.12 -1.01
C GLY A 31 -12.30 12.93 0.26
N MET A 32 -13.17 11.92 0.28
CA MET A 32 -13.99 11.63 1.47
C MET A 32 -13.15 11.19 2.68
N PHE A 33 -11.96 10.63 2.43
CA PHE A 33 -11.08 10.10 3.48
C PHE A 33 -10.22 11.19 4.15
N ASN A 34 -10.42 12.46 3.80
CA ASN A 34 -9.63 13.55 4.33
C ASN A 34 -9.88 13.80 5.84
N ARG A 35 -11.06 13.49 6.39
CA ARG A 35 -11.33 13.75 7.83
C ARG A 35 -10.94 12.59 8.73
N ASP A 36 -11.47 11.41 8.44
CA ASP A 36 -11.51 10.32 9.43
C ASP A 36 -10.51 9.17 9.15
N SER A 37 -9.78 9.20 8.03
CA SER A 37 -8.80 8.14 7.72
C SER A 37 -7.44 8.39 8.38
N TYR A 38 -6.96 7.40 9.13
CA TYR A 38 -5.62 7.38 9.73
C TYR A 38 -4.52 6.97 8.75
N SER A 39 -4.88 6.33 7.64
CA SER A 39 -3.91 5.65 6.76
C SER A 39 -3.72 6.31 5.40
N THR A 40 -4.59 7.26 5.04
CA THR A 40 -4.60 7.94 3.74
C THR A 40 -3.73 9.19 3.76
N VAL A 41 -2.95 9.40 2.70
CA VAL A 41 -2.22 10.66 2.50
C VAL A 41 -3.20 11.71 1.97
N ARG A 42 -3.29 12.85 2.67
CA ARG A 42 -4.18 13.97 2.31
C ARG A 42 -3.54 14.80 1.19
N GLY A 43 -3.63 14.30 -0.04
CA GLY A 43 -3.08 14.93 -1.23
C GLY A 43 -1.70 14.42 -1.62
N VAL A 44 -1.50 14.19 -2.92
CA VAL A 44 -0.26 13.66 -3.50
C VAL A 44 0.85 14.72 -3.55
N ASP A 45 0.48 16.00 -3.50
CA ASP A 45 1.38 17.17 -3.49
C ASP A 45 2.37 17.17 -2.33
N LYS A 46 2.03 16.47 -1.24
CA LYS A 46 2.92 16.30 -0.08
C LYS A 46 4.11 15.38 -0.39
N LEU A 47 4.00 14.55 -1.42
CA LEU A 47 4.98 13.53 -1.78
C LEU A 47 5.76 13.92 -3.03
N ILE A 48 5.07 14.40 -4.07
CA ILE A 48 5.63 14.73 -5.38
C ILE A 48 5.03 16.03 -5.90
N PRO A 49 5.79 16.83 -6.68
CA PRO A 49 5.26 18.06 -7.26
C PRO A 49 4.21 17.74 -8.32
N VAL A 50 3.07 18.44 -8.27
CA VAL A 50 1.96 18.28 -9.21
C VAL A 50 1.88 19.45 -10.18
N ASP A 51 1.68 19.16 -11.45
CA ASP A 51 1.61 20.16 -12.51
C ASP A 51 0.21 20.64 -12.81
N VAL A 52 -0.75 19.70 -12.81
CA VAL A 52 -2.15 19.95 -13.17
C VAL A 52 -3.06 19.16 -12.23
N TYR A 53 -4.08 19.84 -11.71
CA TYR A 53 -5.12 19.24 -10.89
C TYR A 53 -6.38 18.99 -11.72
N LEU A 54 -6.89 17.76 -11.64
CA LEU A 54 -8.15 17.36 -12.29
C LEU A 54 -9.16 16.94 -11.22
N PRO A 55 -10.08 17.83 -10.81
CA PRO A 55 -11.10 17.48 -9.82
C PRO A 55 -12.13 16.50 -10.41
N GLY A 56 -12.69 15.64 -9.55
CA GLY A 56 -13.74 14.68 -9.89
C GLY A 56 -13.75 13.44 -9.01
N CYS A 57 -14.87 12.71 -8.95
CA CYS A 57 -14.98 11.47 -8.17
C CYS A 57 -16.01 10.49 -8.80
N PRO A 58 -15.65 9.76 -9.87
CA PRO A 58 -14.46 9.93 -10.74
C PRO A 58 -14.65 11.09 -11.74
N PRO A 59 -13.57 11.68 -12.28
CA PRO A 59 -13.67 12.72 -13.29
C PRO A 59 -14.23 12.16 -14.62
N LYS A 60 -15.01 12.98 -15.34
CA LYS A 60 -15.56 12.61 -16.65
C LYS A 60 -14.44 12.44 -17.69
N PRO A 61 -14.57 11.54 -18.69
CA PRO A 61 -13.55 11.36 -19.73
C PRO A 61 -13.20 12.67 -20.47
N LYS A 62 -14.18 13.52 -20.75
CA LYS A 62 -13.96 14.85 -21.37
C LYS A 62 -13.07 15.75 -20.51
N ALA A 63 -13.17 15.66 -19.18
CA ALA A 63 -12.34 16.44 -18.27
C ALA A 63 -10.88 15.95 -18.24
N VAL A 64 -10.65 14.65 -18.48
CA VAL A 64 -9.29 14.09 -18.65
C VAL A 64 -8.62 14.66 -19.90
N ILE A 65 -9.36 14.74 -21.02
CA ILE A 65 -8.84 15.33 -22.27
C ILE A 65 -8.54 16.82 -22.09
N ASP A 66 -9.38 17.55 -21.36
CA ASP A 66 -9.13 18.96 -21.02
C ASP A 66 -7.87 19.12 -20.14
N ALA A 67 -7.68 18.26 -19.14
CA ALA A 67 -6.47 18.27 -18.31
C ALA A 67 -5.20 17.99 -19.14
N LEU A 68 -5.26 17.06 -20.09
CA LEU A 68 -4.16 16.80 -21.01
C LEU A 68 -3.87 18.02 -21.92
N THR A 69 -4.92 18.69 -22.38
CA THR A 69 -4.79 19.92 -23.17
C THR A 69 -4.15 21.04 -22.37
N LYS A 70 -4.54 21.19 -21.10
CA LYS A 70 -3.92 22.13 -20.15
C LYS A 70 -2.45 21.81 -19.91
N LEU A 71 -2.10 20.53 -19.74
CA LEU A 71 -0.70 20.12 -19.59
C LEU A 71 0.12 20.47 -20.84
N ARG A 72 -0.39 20.17 -22.05
CA ARG A 72 0.28 20.54 -23.31
C ARG A 72 0.52 22.05 -23.41
N LYS A 73 -0.47 22.87 -23.02
CA LYS A 73 -0.32 24.33 -22.97
C LYS A 73 0.76 24.77 -21.95
N LYS A 74 0.85 24.11 -20.80
CA LYS A 74 1.89 24.37 -19.80
C LYS A 74 3.28 24.08 -20.36
N ILE A 75 3.46 22.91 -20.97
CA ILE A 75 4.73 22.50 -21.60
C ILE A 75 5.12 23.48 -22.72
N SER A 76 4.17 23.94 -23.53
CA SER A 76 4.46 24.89 -24.62
C SER A 76 4.95 26.27 -24.17
N ARG A 77 4.70 26.63 -22.90
CA ARG A 77 5.10 27.93 -22.32
C ARG A 77 6.42 27.85 -21.54
N GLU A 78 6.93 26.65 -21.30
CA GLU A 78 8.12 26.43 -20.49
C GLU A 78 9.39 26.84 -21.25
N ILE A 79 10.22 27.66 -20.61
CA ILE A 79 11.48 28.14 -21.18
C ILE A 79 12.58 27.13 -20.84
N VAL A 80 13.52 26.91 -21.77
CA VAL A 80 14.59 25.90 -21.63
C VAL A 80 15.44 26.11 -20.36
N GLU A 81 15.62 27.36 -19.92
CA GLU A 81 16.43 27.71 -18.74
C GLU A 81 15.84 27.21 -17.42
N ASP A 82 14.50 27.18 -17.27
CA ASP A 82 13.84 26.68 -16.05
C ASP A 82 14.15 25.20 -15.77
N ARG A 83 14.54 24.45 -16.81
CA ARG A 83 14.90 23.02 -16.71
C ARG A 83 16.18 22.81 -15.92
N THR A 84 17.12 23.76 -15.95
CA THR A 84 18.39 23.66 -15.23
C THR A 84 18.21 23.82 -13.72
N LEU A 85 17.16 24.51 -13.27
CA LEU A 85 16.84 24.75 -11.86
C LEU A 85 16.10 23.58 -11.19
N SER A 86 15.50 22.67 -11.98
CA SER A 86 14.79 21.48 -11.48
C SER A 86 15.72 20.41 -10.90
N GLN A 87 17.04 20.61 -10.92
CA GLN A 87 17.95 19.63 -10.35
C GLN A 87 17.81 19.57 -8.82
N ASN A 88 17.61 18.35 -8.33
CA ASN A 88 17.51 18.06 -6.90
C ASN A 88 18.81 18.48 -6.19
N LYS A 89 18.76 19.55 -5.39
CA LYS A 89 19.91 20.02 -4.61
C LYS A 89 20.27 18.95 -3.57
N ASN A 90 21.42 18.32 -3.74
CA ASN A 90 21.94 17.27 -2.88
C ASN A 90 22.44 17.81 -1.53
N ARG A 91 21.52 18.25 -0.67
CA ARG A 91 21.83 18.55 0.73
C ARG A 91 21.87 17.25 1.53
N CYS A 92 23.07 16.74 1.79
CA CYS A 92 23.28 15.54 2.59
C CYS A 92 23.63 15.91 4.04
N PHE A 93 22.88 15.37 4.99
CA PHE A 93 23.19 15.44 6.41
C PHE A 93 23.30 14.03 6.96
N THR A 94 24.34 13.76 7.75
CA THR A 94 24.55 12.46 8.39
C THR A 94 24.40 12.60 9.91
N THR A 95 23.68 11.68 10.53
CA THR A 95 23.47 11.66 11.99
C THR A 95 23.44 10.22 12.49
N SER A 96 24.19 9.92 13.54
CA SER A 96 24.20 8.60 14.19
C SER A 96 22.93 8.38 15.01
N HIS A 97 22.36 7.17 14.97
CA HIS A 97 21.16 6.80 15.73
C HIS A 97 21.41 5.53 16.58
N LYS A 98 20.68 5.38 17.69
CA LYS A 98 20.75 4.21 18.61
C LYS A 98 19.55 3.26 18.45
N LEU A 99 19.03 3.10 17.23
CA LEU A 99 17.89 2.21 16.97
C LEU A 99 18.37 0.75 16.85
N TYR A 100 17.55 -0.18 17.32
CA TYR A 100 17.82 -1.62 17.17
C TYR A 100 17.42 -2.12 15.78
N VAL A 101 18.30 -2.87 15.13
CA VAL A 101 18.03 -3.52 13.83
C VAL A 101 17.08 -4.71 14.04
N ARG A 102 15.95 -4.73 13.32
CA ARG A 102 14.99 -5.85 13.31
C ARG A 102 15.02 -6.59 11.97
N ARG A 103 14.75 -7.90 12.01
CA ARG A 103 14.63 -8.74 10.80
C ARG A 103 13.34 -8.38 10.03
N SER A 104 13.36 -8.53 8.72
CA SER A 104 12.18 -8.30 7.87
C SER A 104 11.03 -9.22 8.27
N THR A 105 9.81 -8.69 8.31
CA THR A 105 8.57 -9.45 8.57
C THR A 105 8.02 -10.13 7.31
N HIS A 106 8.53 -9.80 6.12
CA HIS A 106 8.05 -10.32 4.84
C HIS A 106 9.10 -11.27 4.24
N THR A 107 9.17 -12.49 4.76
CA THR A 107 10.19 -13.51 4.39
C THR A 107 9.89 -14.22 3.07
N GLY A 108 8.67 -14.06 2.50
CA GLY A 108 8.30 -14.67 1.22
C GLY A 108 7.95 -16.16 1.31
N THR A 109 7.94 -16.73 2.51
CA THR A 109 7.58 -18.12 2.80
C THR A 109 6.08 -18.28 3.02
N TYR A 110 5.27 -17.95 2.02
CA TYR A 110 3.81 -18.09 2.10
C TYR A 110 3.39 -19.57 2.23
N GLU A 111 4.14 -20.49 1.61
CA GLU A 111 3.84 -21.93 1.58
C GLU A 111 4.33 -22.71 2.83
N GLN A 112 5.25 -22.16 3.63
CA GLN A 112 5.84 -22.86 4.79
C GLN A 112 5.17 -22.51 6.13
N GLU A 113 4.28 -21.52 6.17
CA GLU A 113 3.56 -21.09 7.38
C GLU A 113 2.24 -21.88 7.62
N LEU A 114 2.17 -23.15 7.22
CA LEU A 114 1.16 -24.11 7.71
C LEU A 114 1.39 -24.48 9.19
N LEU A 115 1.70 -23.49 10.02
CA LEU A 115 1.58 -23.56 11.48
C LEU A 115 0.19 -23.09 11.90
N TYR A 116 -0.84 -23.51 11.16
CA TYR A 116 -2.14 -23.79 11.78
C TYR A 116 -1.98 -25.13 12.50
N GLN A 117 -1.20 -25.14 13.60
CA GLN A 117 -1.35 -26.16 14.61
C GLN A 117 -2.76 -25.95 15.18
N SER A 118 -3.71 -26.78 14.73
CA SER A 118 -5.03 -26.86 15.33
C SER A 118 -4.87 -27.02 16.85
N PRO A 119 -5.57 -26.24 17.68
CA PRO A 119 -5.51 -26.45 19.12
C PRO A 119 -6.09 -27.84 19.43
N SER A 120 -5.42 -28.57 20.32
CA SER A 120 -5.75 -29.89 20.88
C SER A 120 -5.45 -31.15 20.04
N THR A 121 -4.18 -31.59 20.03
CA THR A 121 -3.84 -33.02 20.12
C THR A 121 -2.63 -33.19 21.03
N LEU A 122 -2.81 -32.96 22.33
CA LEU A 122 -1.90 -33.39 23.40
C LEU A 122 -2.67 -33.26 24.71
N ASP A 123 -3.47 -34.28 25.01
CA ASP A 123 -3.66 -34.84 26.36
C ASP A 123 -4.67 -35.99 26.29
N ILE A 124 -4.29 -37.09 25.63
CA ILE A 124 -4.77 -38.42 26.01
C ILE A 124 -3.55 -39.33 26.03
N SER A 125 -2.98 -39.47 27.23
CA SER A 125 -2.07 -40.55 27.59
C SER A 125 -2.66 -41.90 27.14
N SER A 126 -1.83 -42.76 26.56
CA SER A 126 -2.16 -44.08 26.01
C SER A 126 -2.61 -45.13 27.04
N GLU A 127 -3.08 -44.75 28.22
CA GLU A 127 -3.44 -45.68 29.31
C GLU A 127 -4.92 -46.08 29.39
N THR A 128 -5.84 -45.40 28.71
CA THR A 128 -7.28 -45.76 28.80
C THR A 128 -7.79 -46.69 27.69
N PHE A 129 -6.98 -47.01 26.68
CA PHE A 129 -7.40 -47.81 25.52
C PHE A 129 -7.62 -49.31 25.79
N PHE A 130 -7.19 -49.83 26.95
CA PHE A 130 -7.35 -51.26 27.29
C PHE A 130 -8.53 -51.59 28.20
N LYS A 131 -9.23 -50.59 28.77
CA LYS A 131 -10.22 -50.84 29.84
C LYS A 131 -11.69 -50.83 29.41
N SER A 132 -12.01 -50.46 28.16
CA SER A 132 -13.41 -50.41 27.69
C SER A 132 -13.84 -51.59 26.81
N LYS A 133 -12.96 -52.57 26.55
CA LYS A 133 -13.28 -53.79 25.77
C LYS A 133 -14.23 -54.78 26.47
N SER A 134 -14.78 -54.43 27.65
CA SER A 134 -15.72 -55.29 28.39
C SER A 134 -16.97 -54.51 28.81
N SER A 135 -17.95 -54.40 27.92
CA SER A 135 -19.39 -54.59 28.23
C SER A 135 -20.29 -54.29 27.02
N VAL A 136 -20.97 -55.33 26.56
CA VAL A 136 -22.15 -55.33 25.65
C VAL A 136 -23.37 -54.97 26.53
N PRO A 137 -24.47 -54.29 26.10
CA PRO A 137 -25.37 -54.80 25.06
C PRO A 137 -26.22 -53.84 24.19
N SER A 138 -26.67 -54.46 23.10
CA SER A 138 -27.71 -54.15 22.12
C SER A 138 -29.02 -53.53 22.66
N TYR A 139 -29.59 -52.56 21.93
CA TYR A 139 -31.04 -52.52 21.64
C TYR A 139 -31.40 -51.61 20.43
N LYS A 140 -32.53 -51.96 19.81
CA LYS A 140 -33.18 -51.46 18.58
C LYS A 140 -33.83 -50.08 18.71
N LEU A 141 -34.14 -49.43 17.58
CA LEU A 141 -35.28 -48.51 17.28
C LEU A 141 -35.21 -48.15 15.76
N VAL A 142 -36.05 -48.69 14.86
CA VAL A 142 -37.44 -48.31 14.49
C VAL A 142 -37.59 -46.82 14.15
N ASN A 143 -37.46 -46.45 12.87
CA ASN A 143 -38.52 -46.05 11.93
C ASN A 143 -37.92 -45.74 10.56
#